data_AF-A0A7X7U143-F1
#
_entry.id   AF-A0A7X7U143-F1
#
_cell.length_a   1.000
_cell.length_b   1.000
_cell.length_c   1.000
_cell.angle_alpha   90.00
_cell.angle_beta   90.00
_cell.angle_gamma   90.00
#
_symmetry.space_group_name_H-M   'P 1'
#
loop_
_entity.id
_entity.type
_entity.pdbx_description
1 polymer ?
#
loop_
_entity_poly.entity_id
_entity_poly.type
_entity_poly.pdbx_seq_one_letter_code
_entity_poly.pdbx_strand_id
1 'polypeptide(L)'
;VCPNNVLQPAGFEHGFNALWTPKVVADWSGCEPSCNNCGQVCPTGAVRALDLEEKRAARIGLAQIDHGICLPHAGREACQLCVDECRMAGYNAIEFIRVGGQVDENGLPVEGSGYLAPIVREDRCVGCGLCQMRCRGINVKSRHVLAGSAIRVVAGQGREDRIVSGSYLALNEERARRRQEEKRVEGAPGGSDYLPDFLK
;
A
#
# COMPACT_ATOMS: atom_id res chain seq x y z
N VAL A 1 3.90 -0.17 -23.91
CA VAL A 1 2.50 0.33 -24.00
C VAL A 1 1.72 -0.19 -22.80
N CYS A 2 0.89 0.63 -22.15
CA CYS A 2 0.10 0.25 -20.96
C CYS A 2 -1.36 -0.05 -21.34
N PRO A 3 -1.86 -1.29 -21.17
CA PRO A 3 -3.21 -1.66 -21.61
C PRO A 3 -4.31 -0.95 -20.82
N ASN A 4 -4.10 -0.76 -19.52
CA ASN A 4 -5.09 -0.16 -18.62
C ASN A 4 -5.05 1.38 -18.62
N ASN A 5 -4.11 1.98 -19.37
CA ASN A 5 -3.88 3.42 -19.39
C ASN A 5 -3.66 4.03 -17.98
N VAL A 6 -3.03 3.27 -17.07
CA VAL A 6 -2.66 3.75 -15.72
C VAL A 6 -1.46 4.71 -15.78
N LEU A 7 -0.54 4.49 -16.73
CA LEU A 7 0.55 5.42 -17.00
C LEU A 7 0.03 6.52 -17.92
N GLN A 8 -0.03 7.74 -17.41
CA GLN A 8 -0.50 8.92 -18.13
C GLN A 8 0.59 9.99 -18.09
N PRO A 9 0.68 10.89 -19.08
CA PRO A 9 1.62 12.00 -19.04
C PRO A 9 1.33 12.91 -17.83
N ALA A 10 2.36 13.26 -17.09
CA ALA A 10 2.28 14.29 -16.07
C ALA A 10 2.07 15.67 -16.71
N GLY A 11 1.25 16.49 -16.05
CA GLY A 11 1.03 17.89 -16.40
C GLY A 11 2.06 18.79 -15.72
N PHE A 12 1.61 19.98 -15.30
CA PHE A 12 2.45 20.95 -14.61
C PHE A 12 2.55 20.72 -13.10
N GLU A 13 1.85 19.73 -12.54
CA GLU A 13 1.82 19.46 -11.09
C GLU A 13 3.19 19.12 -10.46
N HIS A 14 4.18 18.76 -11.28
CA HIS A 14 5.53 18.41 -10.83
C HIS A 14 6.61 19.33 -11.45
N GLY A 15 6.20 20.52 -11.93
CA GLY A 15 7.07 21.48 -12.60
C GLY A 15 7.35 21.13 -14.07
N PHE A 16 7.96 22.07 -14.79
CA PHE A 16 8.21 21.93 -16.24
C PHE A 16 9.08 20.72 -16.60
N ASN A 17 10.00 20.32 -15.72
CA ASN A 17 10.90 19.18 -15.96
C ASN A 17 10.18 17.83 -15.95
N ALA A 18 8.99 17.75 -15.34
CA ALA A 18 8.20 16.54 -15.27
C ALA A 18 7.12 16.47 -16.36
N LEU A 19 6.98 17.53 -17.17
CA LEU A 19 5.97 17.57 -18.23
C LEU A 19 6.14 16.38 -19.17
N TRP A 20 5.04 15.69 -19.46
CA TRP A 20 4.98 14.48 -20.29
C TRP A 20 5.71 13.24 -19.77
N THR A 21 6.35 13.32 -18.59
CA THR A 21 6.88 12.12 -17.95
C THR A 21 5.73 11.18 -17.54
N PRO A 22 5.87 9.86 -17.68
CA PRO A 22 4.82 8.94 -17.31
C PRO A 22 4.63 8.93 -15.79
N LYS A 23 3.40 9.21 -15.33
CA LYS A 23 2.97 9.07 -13.93
C LYS A 23 1.90 7.99 -13.79
N VAL A 24 1.86 7.35 -12.65
CA VAL A 24 0.80 6.40 -12.28
C VAL A 24 -0.43 7.18 -11.82
N VAL A 25 -1.57 6.99 -12.49
CA VAL A 25 -2.87 7.56 -12.11
C VAL A 25 -3.74 6.47 -11.51
N ALA A 26 -3.48 6.13 -10.25
CA ALA A 26 -4.15 5.03 -9.54
C ALA A 26 -5.66 5.27 -9.30
N ASP A 27 -6.13 6.52 -9.42
CA ASP A 27 -7.55 6.85 -9.43
C ASP A 27 -8.27 6.40 -10.72
N TRP A 28 -7.54 6.22 -11.83
CA TRP A 28 -8.08 5.73 -13.09
C TRP A 28 -8.07 4.20 -13.15
N SER A 29 -6.89 3.61 -12.95
CA SER A 29 -6.71 2.16 -12.96
C SER A 29 -5.47 1.75 -12.16
N GLY A 30 -5.41 0.49 -11.75
CA GLY A 30 -4.19 -0.09 -11.19
C GLY A 30 -3.25 -0.67 -12.25
N CYS A 31 -2.00 -0.85 -11.88
CA CYS A 31 -1.00 -1.57 -12.65
C CYS A 31 -1.36 -3.06 -12.73
N GLU A 32 -1.54 -3.54 -13.97
CA GLU A 32 -1.89 -4.93 -14.27
C GLU A 32 -0.79 -5.90 -13.76
N PRO A 33 -1.09 -6.80 -12.79
CA PRO A 33 -0.10 -7.72 -12.24
C PRO A 33 0.58 -8.60 -13.30
N SER A 34 -0.15 -8.99 -14.33
CA SER A 34 0.31 -9.88 -15.41
C SER A 34 0.98 -9.17 -16.59
N CYS A 35 1.23 -7.86 -16.50
CA CYS A 35 1.84 -7.07 -17.57
C CYS A 35 3.16 -6.42 -17.14
N ASN A 36 4.17 -6.48 -18.01
CA ASN A 36 5.47 -5.81 -17.88
C ASN A 36 5.87 -4.98 -19.13
N ASN A 37 4.93 -4.72 -20.04
CA ASN A 37 5.20 -4.05 -21.32
C ASN A 37 5.83 -2.66 -21.21
N CYS A 38 5.60 -1.92 -20.12
CA CYS A 38 6.19 -0.59 -19.93
C CYS A 38 7.71 -0.63 -19.83
N GLY A 39 8.27 -1.63 -19.14
CA GLY A 39 9.71 -1.83 -19.05
C GLY A 39 10.34 -2.27 -20.37
N GLN A 40 9.60 -3.05 -21.16
CA GLN A 40 10.08 -3.55 -22.46
C GLN A 40 10.19 -2.46 -23.54
N VAL A 41 9.47 -1.35 -23.40
CA VAL A 41 9.46 -0.27 -24.40
C VAL A 41 10.07 1.04 -23.89
N CYS A 42 10.59 1.08 -22.67
CA CYS A 42 11.09 2.33 -22.08
C CYS A 42 12.41 2.74 -22.75
N PRO A 43 12.45 3.83 -23.54
CA PRO A 43 13.64 4.18 -24.32
C PRO A 43 14.79 4.69 -23.46
N THR A 44 14.47 5.27 -22.29
CA THR A 44 15.46 5.82 -21.36
C THR A 44 15.96 4.79 -20.35
N GLY A 45 15.35 3.61 -20.28
CA GLY A 45 15.61 2.62 -19.24
C GLY A 45 15.13 3.03 -17.83
N ALA A 46 14.36 4.12 -17.71
CA ALA A 46 13.82 4.57 -16.42
C ALA A 46 12.90 3.53 -15.76
N VAL A 47 12.15 2.78 -16.58
CA VAL A 47 11.47 1.55 -16.15
C VAL A 47 12.26 0.38 -16.72
N ARG A 48 12.85 -0.42 -15.84
CA ARG A 48 13.65 -1.58 -16.24
C ARG A 48 12.79 -2.62 -16.95
N ALA A 49 13.37 -3.29 -17.95
CA ALA A 49 12.78 -4.47 -18.58
C ALA A 49 12.89 -5.66 -17.62
N LEU A 50 11.89 -5.82 -16.76
CA LEU A 50 11.78 -6.92 -15.80
C LEU A 50 10.90 -8.03 -16.37
N ASP A 51 11.17 -9.29 -16.02
CA ASP A 51 10.18 -10.35 -16.14
C ASP A 51 8.99 -10.12 -15.17
N LEU A 52 7.97 -10.97 -15.25
CA LEU A 52 6.76 -10.80 -14.45
C LEU A 52 6.99 -11.04 -12.95
N GLU A 53 7.91 -11.93 -12.57
CA GLU A 53 8.15 -12.24 -11.16
C GLU A 53 8.89 -11.08 -10.48
N GLU A 54 9.94 -10.58 -11.12
CA GLU A 54 10.68 -9.39 -10.69
C GLU A 54 9.78 -8.15 -10.65
N LYS A 55 8.95 -7.95 -11.68
CA LYS A 55 7.98 -6.85 -11.71
C LYS A 55 6.97 -6.93 -10.56
N ARG A 56 6.56 -8.14 -10.15
CA ARG A 56 5.66 -8.33 -9.02
C ARG A 56 6.32 -8.08 -7.67
N ALA A 57 7.64 -8.04 -7.58
CA ALA A 57 8.37 -7.65 -6.38
C ALA A 57 8.76 -6.16 -6.36
N ALA A 58 8.81 -5.51 -7.52
CA ALA A 58 9.20 -4.11 -7.66
C ALA A 58 8.16 -3.16 -7.03
N ARG A 59 8.53 -2.50 -5.93
CA ARG A 59 7.68 -1.51 -5.27
C ARG A 59 7.76 -0.17 -6.01
N ILE A 60 6.66 0.24 -6.64
CA ILE A 60 6.54 1.55 -7.32
C ILE A 60 5.88 2.62 -6.42
N GLY A 61 5.43 2.23 -5.24
CA GLY A 61 4.81 3.10 -4.25
C GLY A 61 4.30 2.29 -3.05
N LEU A 62 3.76 2.98 -2.06
CA LEU A 62 3.16 2.38 -0.87
C LEU A 62 1.73 2.86 -0.71
N ALA A 63 0.80 1.93 -0.48
CA ALA A 63 -0.57 2.28 -0.16
C ALA A 63 -0.66 2.82 1.29
N GLN A 64 -1.34 3.94 1.47
CA GLN A 64 -1.59 4.58 2.75
C GLN A 64 -3.09 4.77 2.92
N ILE A 65 -3.59 4.52 4.12
CA ILE A 65 -5.01 4.63 4.45
C ILE A 65 -5.22 5.90 5.27
N ASP A 66 -6.16 6.72 4.84
CA ASP A 66 -6.66 7.83 5.64
C ASP A 66 -7.74 7.29 6.58
N HIS A 67 -7.43 7.22 7.87
CA HIS A 67 -8.33 6.67 8.88
C HIS A 67 -9.58 7.54 9.12
N GLY A 68 -9.52 8.84 8.82
CA GLY A 68 -10.67 9.74 8.95
C GLY A 68 -11.67 9.62 7.80
N ILE A 69 -11.21 9.14 6.65
CA ILE A 69 -12.05 8.93 5.45
C ILE A 69 -12.47 7.47 5.31
N CYS A 70 -11.61 6.52 5.66
CA CYS A 70 -11.87 5.09 5.50
C CYS A 70 -13.08 4.66 6.33
N LEU A 71 -14.08 4.09 5.65
CA LEU A 71 -15.39 3.79 6.22
C LEU A 71 -15.33 2.97 7.54
N PRO A 72 -14.60 1.84 7.63
CA PRO A 72 -14.50 1.08 8.87
C PRO A 72 -13.65 1.78 9.93
N HIS A 73 -12.53 2.43 9.56
CA HIS A 73 -11.70 3.18 10.52
C HIS A 73 -12.45 4.37 11.14
N ALA A 74 -13.26 5.05 10.33
CA ALA A 74 -14.11 6.16 10.76
C ALA A 74 -15.41 5.69 11.45
N GLY A 75 -15.60 4.39 11.64
CA GLY A 75 -16.77 3.83 12.33
C GLY A 75 -18.10 4.04 11.59
N ARG A 76 -18.07 4.22 10.26
CA ARG A 76 -19.27 4.55 9.46
C ARG A 76 -19.98 3.32 8.94
N GLU A 77 -19.23 2.40 8.34
CA GLU A 77 -19.76 1.14 7.80
C GLU A 77 -18.64 0.11 7.58
N ALA A 78 -19.03 -1.16 7.51
CA ALA A 78 -18.11 -2.23 7.12
C ALA A 78 -17.74 -2.10 5.63
N CYS A 79 -16.44 -2.19 5.32
CA CYS A 79 -15.95 -2.18 3.94
C CYS A 79 -14.66 -2.99 3.80
N GLN A 80 -14.61 -3.88 2.80
CA GLN A 80 -13.48 -4.78 2.55
C GLN A 80 -12.86 -4.67 1.15
N LEU A 81 -13.35 -3.73 0.32
CA LEU A 81 -13.04 -3.65 -1.11
C LEU A 81 -11.53 -3.63 -1.42
N CYS A 82 -10.74 -2.88 -0.64
CA CYS A 82 -9.30 -2.78 -0.87
C CYS A 82 -8.57 -4.11 -0.57
N VAL A 83 -9.03 -4.86 0.43
CA VAL A 83 -8.46 -6.14 0.84
C VAL A 83 -8.73 -7.18 -0.23
N ASP A 84 -9.98 -7.28 -0.67
CA ASP A 84 -10.39 -8.22 -1.72
C ASP A 84 -9.62 -7.98 -3.01
N GLU A 85 -9.53 -6.71 -3.44
CA GLU A 85 -8.79 -6.35 -4.65
C GLU A 85 -7.29 -6.69 -4.53
N CYS A 86 -6.67 -6.43 -3.37
CA CYS A 86 -5.27 -6.77 -3.15
C CYS A 86 -5.02 -8.29 -3.12
N ARG A 87 -6.00 -9.07 -2.65
CA ARG A 87 -5.97 -10.54 -2.66
C ARG A 87 -6.14 -11.09 -4.07
N MET A 88 -7.10 -10.56 -4.83
CA MET A 88 -7.33 -10.93 -6.24
C MET A 88 -6.12 -10.65 -7.12
N ALA A 89 -5.41 -9.55 -6.85
CA ALA A 89 -4.14 -9.22 -7.50
C ALA A 89 -2.96 -10.13 -7.08
N GLY A 90 -3.14 -10.97 -6.06
CA GLY A 90 -2.14 -11.93 -5.59
C GLY A 90 -1.04 -11.35 -4.72
N TYR A 91 -1.21 -10.14 -4.16
CA TYR A 91 -0.19 -9.51 -3.30
C TYR A 91 -0.40 -9.76 -1.81
N ASN A 92 -1.65 -9.92 -1.37
CA ASN A 92 -1.99 -10.14 0.05
C ASN A 92 -1.30 -9.14 1.00
N ALA A 93 -1.24 -7.88 0.59
CA ALA A 93 -0.54 -6.79 1.27
C ALA A 93 -1.46 -5.93 2.14
N ILE A 94 -2.71 -6.33 2.34
CA ILE A 94 -3.66 -5.64 3.22
C ILE A 94 -4.30 -6.67 4.13
N GLU A 95 -4.23 -6.44 5.44
CA GLU A 95 -4.77 -7.30 6.49
C GLU A 95 -5.89 -6.55 7.24
N PHE A 96 -6.65 -7.27 8.07
CA PHE A 96 -7.70 -6.67 8.90
C PHE A 96 -7.22 -6.50 10.35
N ILE A 97 -7.65 -5.40 10.96
CA ILE A 97 -7.65 -5.20 12.41
C ILE A 97 -9.06 -4.86 12.88
N ARG A 98 -9.37 -5.12 14.15
CA ARG A 98 -10.63 -4.67 14.76
C ARG A 98 -10.49 -3.24 15.25
N VAL A 99 -11.47 -2.39 14.95
CA VAL A 99 -11.56 -1.00 15.40
C VAL A 99 -12.95 -0.69 15.94
N GLY A 100 -13.05 0.21 16.92
CA GLY A 100 -14.33 0.69 17.46
C GLY A 100 -15.18 -0.39 18.16
N GLY A 101 -14.58 -1.50 18.58
CA GLY A 101 -15.27 -2.56 19.32
C GLY A 101 -15.44 -2.24 20.79
N GLN A 102 -16.51 -2.76 21.40
CA GLN A 102 -16.69 -2.77 22.84
C GLN A 102 -15.89 -3.94 23.44
N VAL A 103 -15.48 -3.78 24.70
CA VAL A 103 -14.90 -4.85 25.50
C VAL A 103 -15.88 -5.20 26.61
N ASP A 104 -15.97 -6.49 26.94
CA ASP A 104 -16.77 -6.97 28.07
C ASP A 104 -16.06 -6.68 29.40
N GLU A 105 -16.69 -7.07 30.51
CA GLU A 105 -16.17 -6.89 31.86
C GLU A 105 -14.84 -7.64 32.11
N ASN A 106 -14.52 -8.64 31.28
CA ASN A 106 -13.28 -9.40 31.32
C ASN A 106 -12.20 -8.85 30.37
N GLY A 107 -12.47 -7.73 29.69
CA GLY A 107 -11.58 -7.13 28.70
C GLY A 107 -11.55 -7.85 27.36
N LEU A 108 -12.47 -8.80 27.11
CA LEU A 108 -12.58 -9.51 25.84
C LEU A 108 -13.42 -8.69 24.84
N PRO A 109 -13.06 -8.67 23.55
CA PRO A 109 -13.87 -7.97 22.54
C PRO A 109 -15.27 -8.59 22.44
N VAL A 110 -16.31 -7.77 22.57
CA VAL A 110 -17.71 -8.21 22.42
C VAL A 110 -17.94 -8.60 20.96
N GLU A 111 -18.44 -9.82 20.72
CA GLU A 111 -18.76 -10.29 19.38
C GLU A 111 -19.79 -9.39 18.70
N GLY A 112 -19.59 -9.11 17.41
CA GLY A 112 -20.45 -8.19 16.65
C GLY A 112 -20.24 -6.69 16.93
N SER A 113 -19.37 -6.32 17.88
CA SER A 113 -19.03 -4.91 18.13
C SER A 113 -17.82 -4.44 17.30
N GLY A 114 -17.91 -3.21 16.78
CA GLY A 114 -16.86 -2.58 15.96
C GLY A 114 -16.82 -3.06 14.50
N TYR A 115 -15.77 -2.66 13.79
CA TYR A 115 -15.55 -2.99 12.39
C TYR A 115 -14.19 -3.67 12.17
N LEU A 116 -14.11 -4.46 11.10
CA LEU A 116 -12.84 -4.91 10.55
C LEU A 116 -12.33 -3.83 9.59
N ALA A 117 -11.22 -3.19 9.94
CA ALA A 117 -10.61 -2.13 9.16
C ALA A 117 -9.30 -2.59 8.51
N PRO A 118 -8.97 -2.09 7.31
CA PRO A 118 -7.77 -2.49 6.59
C PRO A 118 -6.51 -1.89 7.20
N ILE A 119 -5.41 -2.63 7.20
CA ILE A 119 -4.04 -2.16 7.44
C ILE A 119 -3.13 -2.61 6.31
N VAL A 120 -2.21 -1.74 5.87
CA VAL A 120 -1.28 -2.07 4.79
C VAL A 120 -0.03 -2.70 5.36
N ARG A 121 0.33 -3.87 4.82
CA ARG A 121 1.59 -4.57 5.06
C ARG A 121 2.65 -4.00 4.14
N GLU A 122 3.43 -3.06 4.67
CA GLU A 122 4.47 -2.38 3.89
C GLU A 122 5.38 -3.41 3.21
N ASP A 123 5.83 -4.43 3.94
CA ASP A 123 6.69 -5.52 3.47
C ASP A 123 6.18 -6.29 2.24
N ARG A 124 4.89 -6.20 1.90
CA ARG A 124 4.30 -6.86 0.73
C ARG A 124 3.72 -5.89 -0.30
N CYS A 125 3.43 -4.66 0.10
CA CYS A 125 2.81 -3.69 -0.78
C CYS A 125 3.81 -3.24 -1.85
N VAL A 126 3.41 -3.36 -3.11
CA VAL A 126 4.19 -2.89 -4.26
C VAL A 126 3.67 -1.60 -4.88
N GLY A 127 2.56 -1.05 -4.35
CA GLY A 127 1.98 0.19 -4.86
C GLY A 127 1.29 0.06 -6.21
N CYS A 128 0.71 -1.10 -6.53
CA CYS A 128 0.05 -1.31 -7.83
C CYS A 128 -1.17 -0.40 -8.07
N GLY A 129 -1.78 0.17 -7.04
CA GLY A 129 -2.90 1.12 -7.17
C GLY A 129 -4.29 0.49 -7.34
N LEU A 130 -4.41 -0.83 -7.49
CA LEU A 130 -5.70 -1.50 -7.66
C LEU A 130 -6.66 -1.23 -6.48
N CYS A 131 -6.15 -1.21 -5.24
CA CYS A 131 -6.94 -0.89 -4.05
C CYS A 131 -7.51 0.55 -4.08
N GLN A 132 -6.73 1.53 -4.56
CA GLN A 132 -7.15 2.92 -4.72
C GLN A 132 -8.21 3.04 -5.82
N MET A 133 -7.97 2.42 -6.98
CA MET A 133 -8.91 2.35 -8.10
C MET A 133 -10.26 1.80 -7.62
N ARG A 134 -10.26 0.67 -6.91
CA ARG A 134 -11.48 0.02 -6.43
C ARG A 134 -12.22 0.87 -5.39
N CYS A 135 -11.50 1.44 -4.44
CA CYS A 135 -12.05 2.35 -3.44
C CYS A 135 -12.73 3.55 -4.10
N ARG A 136 -12.08 4.18 -5.10
CA ARG A 136 -12.64 5.29 -5.85
C ARG A 136 -13.87 4.90 -6.65
N GLY A 137 -13.76 3.84 -7.45
CA GLY A 137 -14.82 3.41 -8.36
C GLY A 137 -16.13 3.13 -7.62
N ILE A 138 -16.05 2.44 -6.48
CA ILE A 138 -17.24 2.09 -5.71
C ILE A 138 -17.66 3.21 -4.77
N ASN A 139 -16.78 3.67 -3.86
CA ASN A 139 -17.23 4.55 -2.77
C ASN A 139 -17.31 6.03 -3.18
N VAL A 140 -16.55 6.47 -4.18
CA VAL A 140 -16.58 7.86 -4.66
C VAL A 140 -17.50 8.02 -5.86
N LYS A 141 -17.38 7.13 -6.86
CA LYS A 141 -18.07 7.28 -8.14
C LYS A 141 -19.44 6.60 -8.22
N SER A 142 -19.60 5.40 -7.65
CA SER A 142 -20.86 4.67 -7.73
C SER A 142 -21.79 4.99 -6.56
N ARG A 143 -21.28 4.94 -5.32
CA ARG A 143 -22.08 5.12 -4.10
C ARG A 143 -22.10 6.55 -3.58
N HIS A 144 -21.15 7.38 -3.99
CA HIS A 144 -21.00 8.78 -3.54
C HIS A 144 -20.93 8.96 -2.02
N VAL A 145 -20.44 7.96 -1.28
CA VAL A 145 -20.30 8.00 0.19
C VAL A 145 -18.99 8.64 0.63
N LEU A 146 -18.00 8.77 -0.27
CA LEU A 146 -16.72 9.43 -0.02
C LEU A 146 -16.44 10.51 -1.07
N ALA A 147 -15.83 11.63 -0.66
CA ALA A 147 -15.37 12.68 -1.57
C ALA A 147 -14.10 12.28 -2.36
N GLY A 148 -13.32 11.33 -1.84
CA GLY A 148 -12.10 10.83 -2.45
C GLY A 148 -11.72 9.46 -1.93
N SER A 149 -10.76 8.82 -2.59
CA SER A 149 -10.25 7.49 -2.21
C SER A 149 -9.66 7.53 -0.80
N ALA A 150 -10.15 6.65 0.08
CA ALA A 150 -9.66 6.52 1.45
C ALA A 150 -8.30 5.82 1.56
N ILE A 151 -7.92 5.08 0.52
CA ILE A 151 -6.60 4.45 0.38
C ILE A 151 -5.94 5.03 -0.86
N ARG A 152 -4.69 5.50 -0.71
CA ARG A 152 -3.92 6.15 -1.77
C ARG A 152 -2.52 5.58 -1.87
N VAL A 153 -2.05 5.32 -3.07
CA VAL A 153 -0.66 4.96 -3.32
C VAL A 153 0.18 6.22 -3.39
N VAL A 154 1.28 6.25 -2.64
CA VAL A 154 2.21 7.36 -2.59
C VAL A 154 3.62 6.85 -2.87
N ALA A 155 4.33 7.53 -3.76
CA ALA A 155 5.74 7.29 -4.08
C ALA A 155 6.67 8.23 -3.28
N GLY A 156 7.98 8.04 -3.40
CA GLY A 156 9.01 8.83 -2.73
C GLY A 156 9.84 8.02 -1.73
N GLN A 157 10.72 8.72 -1.01
CA GLN A 157 11.69 8.10 -0.11
C GLN A 157 11.02 7.11 0.88
N GLY A 158 11.58 5.89 0.95
CA GLY A 158 11.07 4.80 1.79
C GLY A 158 9.83 4.06 1.25
N ARG A 159 9.21 4.55 0.16
CA ARG A 159 7.93 4.04 -0.36
C ARG A 159 8.02 3.42 -1.75
N GLU A 160 9.13 3.61 -2.45
CA GLU A 160 9.39 3.03 -3.76
C GLU A 160 10.83 2.51 -3.85
N ASP A 161 11.06 1.55 -4.74
CA ASP A 161 12.36 0.97 -5.01
C ASP A 161 12.89 1.47 -6.36
N ARG A 162 14.05 2.13 -6.33
CA ARG A 162 14.74 2.61 -7.54
C ARG A 162 16.14 2.03 -7.60
N ILE A 163 16.22 0.75 -7.99
CA ILE A 163 17.50 0.04 -8.17
C ILE A 163 17.83 -0.07 -9.66
N VAL A 164 19.05 0.35 -10.04
CA VAL A 164 19.51 0.34 -11.44
C VAL A 164 19.87 -1.09 -11.91
N SER A 165 20.34 -1.92 -11.00
CA SER A 165 20.71 -3.32 -11.23
C SER A 165 20.32 -4.19 -10.02
N GLY A 166 20.46 -5.51 -10.15
CA GLY A 166 20.07 -6.48 -9.10
C GLY A 166 18.59 -6.89 -9.16
N SER A 167 18.19 -7.73 -8.21
CA SER A 167 16.87 -8.37 -8.15
C SER A 167 15.95 -7.65 -7.16
N TYR A 168 14.73 -7.34 -7.61
CA TYR A 168 13.65 -6.87 -6.76
C TYR A 168 13.09 -7.97 -5.86
N LEU A 169 13.14 -9.25 -6.26
CA LEU A 169 12.79 -10.37 -5.40
C LEU A 169 13.70 -10.40 -4.17
N ALA A 170 15.03 -10.33 -4.38
CA ALA A 170 16.00 -10.30 -3.29
C ALA A 170 15.80 -9.08 -2.36
N LEU A 171 15.54 -7.90 -2.93
CA LEU A 171 15.24 -6.70 -2.15
C LEU A 171 13.96 -6.87 -1.31
N ASN A 172 12.93 -7.52 -1.88
CA ASN A 172 11.68 -7.77 -1.19
C ASN A 172 11.84 -8.76 -0.03
N GLU A 173 12.60 -9.84 -0.24
CA GLU A 173 12.97 -10.79 0.81
C GLU A 173 13.73 -10.10 1.95
N GLU A 174 14.67 -9.21 1.63
CA GLU A 174 15.40 -8.45 2.63
C GLU A 174 14.48 -7.59 3.49
N ARG A 175 13.52 -6.87 2.88
CA ARG A 175 12.51 -6.10 3.62
C ARG A 175 11.66 -6.98 4.52
N ALA A 176 11.24 -8.14 4.04
CA ALA A 176 10.46 -9.08 4.83
C ALA A 176 11.26 -9.59 6.04
N ARG A 177 12.55 -9.89 5.89
CA ARG A 177 13.44 -10.27 7.00
C ARG A 177 13.59 -9.15 8.03
N ARG A 178 13.96 -7.94 7.58
CA ARG A 178 14.11 -6.76 8.47
C ARG A 178 12.84 -6.51 9.29
N ARG A 179 11.66 -6.60 8.65
CA ARG A 179 10.39 -6.41 9.34
C ARG A 179 10.08 -7.52 10.36
N GLN A 180 10.49 -8.76 10.09
CA GLN A 180 10.35 -9.85 11.06
C GLN A 180 11.28 -9.64 12.26
N GLU A 181 12.50 -9.16 12.04
CA GLU A 181 13.45 -8.82 13.11
C GLU A 181 12.94 -7.67 13.98
N GLU A 182 12.44 -6.57 13.37
CA GLU A 182 11.79 -5.46 14.09
C GLU A 182 10.66 -5.95 14.99
N LYS A 183 9.76 -6.79 14.47
CA LYS A 183 8.65 -7.37 15.25
C LYS A 183 9.13 -8.27 16.40
N ARG A 184 10.25 -8.98 16.24
CA ARG A 184 10.84 -9.79 17.32
C ARG A 184 11.40 -8.92 18.44
N VAL A 185 12.03 -7.80 18.08
CA VAL A 185 12.56 -6.83 19.05
C VAL A 185 11.40 -6.13 19.78
N GLU A 186 10.38 -5.66 19.07
CA GLU A 186 9.19 -5.03 19.65
C GLU A 186 8.35 -5.99 20.52
N GLY A 187 8.33 -7.27 20.15
CA GLY A 187 7.62 -8.32 20.89
C GLY A 187 8.42 -8.94 22.04
N ALA A 188 9.67 -8.54 22.26
CA ALA A 188 10.46 -9.02 23.39
C ALA A 188 9.99 -8.33 24.70
N PRO A 189 9.72 -9.07 25.78
CA PRO A 189 9.32 -8.48 27.04
C PRO A 189 10.55 -7.81 27.69
N GLY A 190 10.73 -6.51 27.48
CA GLY A 190 11.86 -5.76 28.04
C GLY A 190 11.84 -4.29 27.70
N GLY A 191 11.01 -3.51 28.40
CA GLY A 191 10.88 -2.07 28.19
C GLY A 191 10.47 -1.29 29.44
N SER A 192 11.02 -1.61 30.61
CA SER A 192 10.98 -0.72 31.79
C SER A 192 12.20 -0.96 32.68
N ASP A 193 13.39 -0.60 32.19
CA ASP A 193 14.49 -0.15 33.07
C ASP A 193 15.65 0.36 32.22
N TYR A 194 15.66 1.68 32.01
CA TYR A 194 16.86 2.43 31.67
C TYR A 194 16.75 3.81 32.33
N LEU A 195 16.71 3.81 33.68
CA LEU A 195 17.17 4.96 34.44
C LEU A 195 18.70 4.78 34.62
N PRO A 196 19.54 5.66 34.06
CA PRO A 196 20.98 5.57 34.24
C PRO A 196 21.36 5.75 35.72
N ASP A 197 22.37 5.01 36.19
CA ASP A 197 22.75 4.84 37.60
C ASP A 197 23.14 6.12 38.36
N PHE A 198 23.24 7.29 37.71
CA PHE A 198 23.55 8.56 38.38
C PHE A 198 22.33 9.22 39.06
N LEU A 199 21.14 8.61 38.97
CA LEU A 199 19.91 9.07 39.64
C LEU A 199 19.48 8.16 40.80
N LYS A 200 20.37 7.28 41.31
CA LYS A 200 20.18 6.55 42.57
C LYS A 200 20.95 7.22 43.71
#